data_AF-A0A660W119-F1
#
_entry.id   AF-A0A660W119-F1
#
_cell.length_a   1.000
_cell.length_b   1.000
_cell.length_c   1.000
_cell.angle_alpha   90.00
_cell.angle_beta   90.00
_cell.angle_gamma   90.00
#
_symmetry.space_group_name_H-M   'P 1'
#
loop_
_entity.id
_entity.type
_entity.pdbx_description
1 polymer ?
#
loop_
_entity_poly.entity_id
_entity_poly.type
_entity_poly.pdbx_seq_one_letter_code
_entity_poly.pdbx_strand_id
1 'polypeptide(L)'
;MKLHTYIVAAAAMALIVTQTTLAQPAQPSPAAKSSLHTRPSSAKPGRKIVYTGQRAYSLGKKITKTIKGRYLLYLPEDYGQAGKTWPLILFLHGSGERAGGGKIHPKLAKVGLPKTLQRGSGFPFIVLTPQCPTSRWWTDADVARMVMTMLDEVCEKYKVDKKRIYLTGLSMGGFGTWYLAQNFPNRFAAIVPVCG
;
A
#
# COMPACT_ATOMS: atom_id res chain seq x y z
N MET A 1 43.67 32.89 -4.07
CA MET A 1 42.69 33.95 -3.77
C MET A 1 41.34 33.28 -3.49
N LYS A 2 40.95 33.27 -2.20
CA LYS A 2 39.63 33.01 -1.58
C LYS A 2 38.85 31.71 -1.90
N LEU A 3 39.08 30.71 -1.04
CA LEU A 3 38.07 29.74 -0.57
C LEU A 3 36.81 30.49 -0.09
N HIS A 4 35.62 29.97 -0.40
CA HIS A 4 34.39 30.28 0.34
C HIS A 4 33.80 29.01 0.93
N THR A 5 34.11 28.85 2.22
CA THR A 5 33.46 27.98 3.19
C THR A 5 32.01 28.43 3.39
N TYR A 6 31.05 27.52 3.26
CA TYR A 6 29.70 27.72 3.78
C TYR A 6 29.43 26.69 4.89
N ILE A 7 29.57 27.17 6.13
CA ILE A 7 29.01 26.58 7.34
C ILE A 7 27.71 27.33 7.60
N VAL A 8 26.55 26.65 7.56
CA VAL A 8 25.35 27.13 8.24
C VAL A 8 24.62 25.94 8.87
N ALA A 9 24.81 25.84 10.18
CA ALA A 9 23.91 25.41 11.25
C ALA A 9 22.81 24.38 10.94
N ALA A 10 22.98 23.19 11.54
CA ALA A 10 21.89 22.27 11.85
C ALA A 10 20.97 22.90 12.92
N ALA A 11 19.74 23.23 12.54
CA ALA A 11 18.67 23.54 13.49
C ALA A 11 17.90 22.25 13.79
N ALA A 12 18.12 21.68 14.96
CA ALA A 12 17.30 20.61 15.52
C ALA A 12 15.93 21.18 15.91
N MET A 13 14.93 20.99 15.06
CA MET A 13 13.52 21.20 15.42
C MET A 13 13.09 20.03 16.30
N ALA A 14 13.06 20.27 17.61
CA ALA A 14 12.42 19.40 18.59
C ALA A 14 10.91 19.38 18.29
N LEU A 15 10.42 18.25 17.75
CA LEU A 15 8.99 18.01 17.62
C LEU A 15 8.44 17.71 19.03
N ILE A 16 7.90 18.73 19.70
CA ILE A 16 7.10 18.55 20.90
C ILE A 16 5.82 17.84 20.48
N VAL A 17 5.78 16.52 20.69
CA VAL A 17 4.53 15.77 20.63
C VAL A 17 3.77 16.09 21.92
N THR A 18 2.94 17.13 21.90
CA THR A 18 1.88 17.25 22.90
C THR A 18 0.97 16.04 22.73
N GLN A 19 1.02 15.11 23.67
CA GLN A 19 -0.04 14.12 23.83
C GLN A 19 -1.33 14.88 24.10
N THR A 20 -2.13 15.10 23.07
CA THR A 20 -3.53 15.43 23.27
C THR A 20 -4.15 14.16 23.84
N THR A 21 -4.27 14.10 25.16
CA THR A 21 -5.12 13.14 25.84
C THR A 21 -6.52 13.36 25.26
N LEU A 22 -6.93 12.48 24.34
CA LEU A 22 -8.34 12.40 23.95
C LEU A 22 -9.09 12.03 25.22
N ALA A 23 -9.77 13.02 25.81
CA ALA A 23 -10.72 12.78 26.87
C ALA A 23 -11.67 11.67 26.40
N GLN A 24 -11.69 10.55 27.12
CA GLN A 24 -12.71 9.53 26.90
C GLN A 24 -14.07 10.20 27.08
N PRO A 25 -15.05 9.96 26.17
CA PRO A 25 -16.39 10.47 26.38
C PRO A 25 -16.90 9.93 27.70
N ALA A 26 -17.32 10.84 28.58
CA ALA A 26 -17.91 10.51 29.87
C ALA A 26 -19.04 9.51 29.67
N GLN A 27 -19.00 8.40 30.41
CA GLN A 27 -20.12 7.47 30.48
C GLN A 27 -21.34 8.24 31.02
N PRO A 28 -22.54 8.12 30.41
CA PRO A 28 -23.72 8.78 30.94
C PRO A 28 -24.04 8.24 32.33
N SER A 29 -24.07 9.14 33.31
CA SER A 29 -24.48 8.86 34.69
C SER A 29 -25.95 8.42 34.73
N PRO A 30 -26.33 7.41 35.54
CA PRO A 30 -27.72 7.03 35.68
C PRO A 30 -28.42 7.97 36.66
N ALA A 31 -29.31 8.83 36.14
CA ALA A 31 -30.69 9.04 36.62
C ALA A 31 -31.17 10.49 36.45
N ALA A 32 -32.37 10.64 35.88
CA ALA A 32 -33.37 11.57 36.40
C ALA A 32 -34.57 10.73 36.84
N LYS A 33 -34.83 10.71 38.16
CA LYS A 33 -36.00 10.06 38.74
C LYS A 33 -37.26 10.82 38.31
N SER A 34 -38.08 10.21 37.47
CA SER A 34 -39.46 10.64 37.26
C SER A 34 -40.30 10.17 38.45
N SER A 35 -40.96 11.11 39.14
CA SER A 35 -41.81 10.89 40.30
C SER A 35 -42.89 9.83 40.06
N LEU A 36 -43.01 8.89 41.01
CA LEU A 36 -44.03 7.85 41.03
C LEU A 36 -45.42 8.46 41.31
N HIS A 37 -46.41 8.06 40.50
CA HIS A 37 -47.78 7.83 40.98
C HIS A 37 -47.98 6.32 40.96
N THR A 38 -48.04 5.70 42.14
CA THR A 38 -48.24 4.25 42.28
C THR A 38 -49.72 3.89 42.21
N ARG A 39 -50.07 3.02 41.27
CA ARG A 39 -51.23 2.12 41.42
C ARG A 39 -50.71 0.69 41.28
N PRO A 40 -50.95 -0.21 42.25
CA PRO A 40 -50.42 -1.56 42.15
C PRO A 40 -51.24 -2.33 41.12
N SER A 41 -50.60 -2.79 40.05
CA SER A 41 -51.16 -3.76 39.12
C SER A 41 -50.19 -4.93 39.00
N SER A 42 -50.72 -6.12 39.27
CA SER A 42 -50.07 -7.43 39.29
C SER A 42 -49.20 -7.68 38.05
N ALA A 43 -47.87 -7.75 38.23
CA ALA A 43 -46.94 -8.06 37.15
C ALA A 43 -46.94 -9.56 36.82
N LYS A 44 -47.35 -9.91 35.58
CA LYS A 44 -47.14 -11.23 34.97
C LYS A 44 -45.67 -11.39 34.52
N PRO A 45 -45.13 -12.61 34.41
CA PRO A 45 -43.69 -12.82 34.24
C PRO A 45 -43.17 -12.38 32.85
N GLY A 46 -42.08 -11.62 32.86
CA GLY A 46 -40.93 -11.86 31.98
C GLY A 46 -41.03 -11.54 30.49
N ARG A 47 -41.71 -10.46 30.07
CA ARG A 47 -41.61 -10.00 28.68
C ARG A 47 -40.28 -9.24 28.48
N LYS A 48 -39.34 -9.79 27.70
CA LYS A 48 -38.12 -9.07 27.30
C LYS A 48 -38.55 -7.77 26.62
N ILE A 49 -38.22 -6.64 27.24
CA ILE A 49 -38.43 -5.31 26.64
C ILE A 49 -37.47 -5.21 25.45
N VAL A 50 -38.03 -5.29 24.25
CA VAL A 50 -37.30 -4.98 23.01
C VAL A 50 -37.33 -3.48 22.84
N TYR A 51 -36.20 -2.83 23.09
CA TYR A 51 -36.08 -1.40 22.83
C TYR A 51 -35.94 -1.18 21.32
N THR A 52 -36.90 -0.47 20.72
CA THR A 52 -36.85 -0.04 19.30
C THR A 52 -35.96 1.20 19.14
N GLY A 53 -35.38 1.39 17.95
CA GLY A 53 -34.60 2.59 17.57
C GLY A 53 -33.12 2.35 17.22
N GLN A 54 -32.50 3.33 16.56
CA GLN A 54 -31.07 3.32 16.20
C GLN A 54 -30.21 3.74 17.40
N ARG A 55 -29.06 3.08 17.58
CA ARG A 55 -28.12 3.34 18.66
C ARG A 55 -26.68 3.34 18.15
N ALA A 56 -25.83 4.16 18.77
CA ALA A 56 -24.41 4.19 18.47
C ALA A 56 -23.68 3.01 19.13
N TYR A 57 -22.84 2.32 18.36
CA TYR A 57 -21.95 1.26 18.83
C TYR A 57 -20.58 1.41 18.17
N SER A 58 -19.52 1.02 18.88
CA SER A 58 -18.15 1.01 18.37
C SER A 58 -17.64 -0.43 18.31
N LEU A 59 -16.89 -0.75 17.26
CA LEU A 59 -16.28 -2.07 17.06
C LEU A 59 -14.76 -1.93 16.99
N GLY A 60 -14.06 -2.56 17.94
CA GLY A 60 -12.61 -2.75 17.88
C GLY A 60 -12.29 -4.21 17.56
N LYS A 61 -11.85 -4.50 16.33
CA LYS A 61 -11.38 -5.84 15.93
C LYS A 61 -10.12 -5.73 15.08
N LYS A 62 -9.16 -6.63 15.32
CA LYS A 62 -7.96 -6.77 14.49
C LYS A 62 -8.28 -7.67 13.30
N ILE A 63 -7.99 -7.19 12.10
CA ILE A 63 -8.10 -7.97 10.87
C ILE A 63 -6.68 -8.27 10.40
N THR A 64 -6.36 -9.56 10.28
CA THR A 64 -5.09 -10.04 9.69
C THR A 64 -5.39 -10.65 8.33
N LYS A 65 -4.66 -10.23 7.30
CA LYS A 65 -4.79 -10.76 5.94
C LYS A 65 -3.43 -11.24 5.44
N THR A 66 -3.34 -12.51 5.09
CA THR A 66 -2.18 -13.04 4.37
C THR A 66 -2.32 -12.69 2.91
N ILE A 67 -1.30 -12.03 2.34
CA ILE A 67 -1.26 -11.69 0.92
C ILE A 67 -0.14 -12.49 0.27
N LYS A 68 -0.46 -13.13 -0.85
CA LYS A 68 0.48 -13.87 -1.69
C LYS A 68 0.43 -13.26 -3.07
N GLY A 69 1.59 -12.99 -3.65
CA GLY A 69 1.68 -12.59 -5.03
C GLY A 69 2.92 -13.17 -5.68
N ARG A 70 3.03 -12.96 -6.98
CA ARG A 70 4.15 -13.44 -7.80
C ARG A 70 4.61 -12.33 -8.70
N TYR A 71 5.86 -12.40 -9.10
CA TYR A 71 6.46 -11.43 -10.01
C TYR A 71 7.46 -12.12 -10.94
N LEU A 72 7.71 -11.47 -12.08
CA LEU A 72 8.94 -11.68 -12.85
C LEU A 72 9.97 -10.68 -12.37
N LEU A 73 11.22 -11.12 -12.30
CA LEU A 73 12.37 -10.27 -12.02
C LEU A 73 13.38 -10.44 -13.15
N TYR A 74 13.74 -9.32 -13.76
CA TYR A 74 14.86 -9.25 -14.69
C TYR A 74 16.03 -8.57 -13.99
N LEU A 75 17.22 -9.14 -14.18
CA LEU A 75 18.49 -8.56 -13.78
C LEU A 75 19.27 -8.21 -15.06
N PRO A 76 19.92 -7.04 -15.11
CA PRO A 76 20.77 -6.66 -16.24
C PRO A 76 21.93 -7.66 -16.38
N GLU A 77 22.45 -7.80 -17.61
CA GLU A 77 23.47 -8.81 -17.96
C GLU A 77 24.73 -8.72 -17.09
N ASP A 78 25.09 -7.50 -16.70
CA ASP A 78 26.26 -7.19 -15.88
C ASP A 78 25.91 -6.99 -14.40
N TYR A 79 24.73 -7.45 -13.97
CA TYR A 79 24.37 -7.50 -12.56
C TYR A 79 25.37 -8.37 -11.77
N GLY A 80 25.79 -7.88 -10.59
CA GLY A 80 26.78 -8.55 -9.73
C GLY A 80 28.17 -7.91 -9.76
N GLN A 81 28.42 -6.93 -10.63
CA GLN A 81 29.64 -6.12 -10.59
C GLN A 81 29.84 -5.48 -9.20
N ALA A 82 31.03 -5.65 -8.63
CA ALA A 82 31.37 -5.13 -7.32
C ALA A 82 31.25 -3.60 -7.26
N GLY A 83 30.68 -3.09 -6.17
CA GLY A 83 30.49 -1.64 -5.96
C GLY A 83 29.37 -1.00 -6.79
N LYS A 84 28.72 -1.72 -7.70
CA LYS A 84 27.64 -1.19 -8.53
C LYS A 84 26.26 -1.37 -7.87
N THR A 85 25.45 -0.31 -7.92
CA THR A 85 24.01 -0.35 -7.61
C THR A 85 23.19 -0.02 -8.84
N TRP A 86 22.00 -0.60 -8.92
CA TRP A 86 21.20 -0.69 -10.12
C TRP A 86 19.91 0.12 -9.99
N PRO A 87 19.54 0.92 -11.00
CA PRO A 87 18.21 1.50 -11.03
C PRO A 87 17.16 0.39 -11.20
N LEU A 88 15.96 0.62 -10.68
CA LEU A 88 14.87 -0.35 -10.76
C LEU A 88 13.66 0.26 -11.45
N ILE A 89 13.02 -0.49 -12.35
CA ILE A 89 11.69 -0.19 -12.87
C ILE A 89 10.68 -1.19 -12.30
N LEU A 90 9.65 -0.66 -11.64
CA LEU A 90 8.44 -1.39 -11.32
C LEU A 90 7.46 -1.22 -12.49
N PHE A 91 7.17 -2.32 -13.19
CA PHE A 91 6.29 -2.34 -14.35
C PHE A 91 4.94 -3.01 -14.01
N LEU A 92 3.83 -2.30 -14.23
CA LEU A 92 2.47 -2.79 -14.01
C LEU A 92 1.78 -3.14 -15.33
N HIS A 93 1.36 -4.39 -15.48
CA HIS A 93 0.67 -4.88 -16.67
C HIS A 93 -0.81 -4.43 -16.76
N GLY A 94 -1.41 -4.63 -17.93
CA GLY A 94 -2.82 -4.30 -18.19
C GLY A 94 -3.79 -5.37 -17.67
N SER A 95 -5.10 -5.18 -17.85
CA SER A 95 -6.10 -6.12 -17.32
C SER A 95 -6.04 -7.52 -17.96
N GLY A 96 -5.45 -7.65 -19.16
CA GLY A 96 -5.32 -8.91 -19.91
C GLY A 96 -4.30 -9.90 -19.36
N GLU A 97 -3.33 -9.43 -18.56
CA GLU A 97 -2.25 -10.27 -17.99
C GLU A 97 -2.52 -10.65 -16.52
N ARG A 98 -3.69 -10.29 -15.99
CA ARG A 98 -4.13 -10.78 -14.68
C ARG A 98 -4.18 -12.31 -14.70
N ALA A 99 -3.81 -12.93 -13.59
CA ALA A 99 -3.89 -14.38 -13.47
C ALA A 99 -4.06 -14.84 -12.04
N GLY A 100 -4.76 -15.96 -11.88
CA GLY A 100 -4.91 -16.69 -10.63
C GLY A 100 -4.11 -17.99 -10.65
N GLY A 101 -4.31 -18.81 -9.62
CA GLY A 101 -3.65 -20.11 -9.52
C GLY A 101 -2.28 -20.05 -8.85
N GLY A 102 -1.50 -21.13 -8.97
CA GLY A 102 -0.26 -21.40 -8.24
C GLY A 102 1.03 -20.85 -8.87
N LYS A 103 0.99 -20.33 -10.10
CA LYS A 103 2.16 -20.06 -10.95
C LYS A 103 2.04 -18.70 -11.66
N ILE A 104 3.15 -18.21 -12.23
CA ILE A 104 3.14 -17.05 -13.13
C ILE A 104 2.49 -17.45 -14.46
N HIS A 105 1.59 -16.62 -14.99
CA HIS A 105 1.02 -16.82 -16.31
C HIS A 105 1.99 -16.33 -17.40
N PRO A 106 2.25 -17.12 -18.46
CA PRO A 106 3.18 -16.75 -19.55
C PRO A 106 2.89 -15.45 -20.30
N LYS A 107 1.65 -14.93 -20.24
CA LYS A 107 1.27 -13.66 -20.89
C LYS A 107 2.03 -12.47 -20.29
N LEU A 108 2.38 -12.56 -18.99
CA LEU A 108 3.08 -11.49 -18.29
C LEU A 108 4.42 -11.14 -18.93
N ALA A 109 5.13 -12.15 -19.43
CA ALA A 109 6.40 -11.96 -20.12
C ALA A 109 6.20 -11.40 -21.55
N LYS A 110 5.00 -11.48 -22.12
CA LYS A 110 4.73 -11.18 -23.54
C LYS A 110 4.13 -9.79 -23.79
N VAL A 111 4.08 -8.92 -22.78
CA VAL A 111 3.55 -7.56 -22.88
C VAL A 111 4.59 -6.53 -22.44
N GLY A 112 4.49 -5.30 -22.99
CA GLY A 112 5.22 -4.13 -22.55
C GLY A 112 6.72 -4.36 -22.37
N LEU A 113 7.28 -3.83 -21.27
CA LEU A 113 8.69 -3.92 -20.96
C LEU A 113 9.21 -5.37 -20.87
N PRO A 114 8.56 -6.31 -20.14
CA PRO A 114 8.95 -7.73 -20.12
C PRO A 114 9.14 -8.38 -21.50
N LYS A 115 8.31 -8.01 -22.49
CA LYS A 115 8.43 -8.53 -23.86
C LYS A 115 9.73 -8.07 -24.53
N THR A 116 10.08 -6.81 -24.34
CA THR A 116 11.28 -6.20 -24.94
C THR A 116 12.55 -6.79 -24.36
N LEU A 117 12.56 -7.09 -23.05
CA LEU A 117 13.73 -7.63 -22.35
C LEU A 117 14.16 -9.02 -22.86
N GLN A 118 13.25 -9.79 -23.46
CA GLN A 118 13.57 -11.11 -24.02
C GLN A 118 14.48 -11.06 -25.24
N ARG A 119 14.68 -9.89 -25.86
CA ARG A 119 15.40 -9.75 -27.12
C ARG A 119 16.90 -9.41 -26.94
N GLY A 120 17.45 -9.51 -25.73
CA GLY A 120 18.85 -9.15 -25.46
C GLY A 120 19.08 -7.64 -25.54
N SER A 121 18.28 -6.88 -24.79
CA SER A 121 18.20 -5.42 -24.92
C SER A 121 19.37 -4.64 -24.30
N GLY A 122 20.36 -5.29 -23.67
CA GLY A 122 21.40 -4.60 -22.90
C GLY A 122 20.83 -3.63 -21.85
N PHE A 123 19.65 -3.93 -21.33
CA PHE A 123 18.84 -2.94 -20.61
C PHE A 123 19.36 -2.77 -19.18
N PRO A 124 19.87 -1.59 -18.78
CA PRO A 124 20.70 -1.44 -17.59
C PRO A 124 19.87 -1.23 -16.30
N PHE A 125 18.73 -1.92 -16.17
CA PHE A 125 17.81 -1.78 -15.04
C PHE A 125 17.42 -3.15 -14.50
N ILE A 126 17.26 -3.23 -13.19
CA ILE A 126 16.44 -4.29 -12.59
C ILE A 126 14.98 -4.00 -12.98
N VAL A 127 14.25 -5.01 -13.42
CA VAL A 127 12.82 -4.85 -13.72
C VAL A 127 12.00 -5.79 -12.87
N LEU A 128 11.19 -5.23 -11.98
CA LEU A 128 10.21 -5.92 -11.18
C LEU A 128 8.86 -5.84 -11.88
N THR A 129 8.28 -6.99 -12.22
CA THR A 129 6.95 -7.08 -12.87
C THR A 129 6.03 -7.99 -12.06
N PRO A 130 5.24 -7.43 -11.11
CA PRO A 130 4.23 -8.19 -10.37
C PRO A 130 3.11 -8.69 -11.28
N GLN A 131 2.47 -9.80 -10.89
CA GLN A 131 1.23 -10.28 -11.49
C GLN A 131 0.03 -9.94 -10.61
N CYS A 132 -0.93 -9.18 -11.15
CA CYS A 132 -2.18 -8.88 -10.48
C CYS A 132 -3.10 -10.12 -10.50
N PRO A 133 -3.76 -10.48 -9.39
CA PRO A 133 -4.70 -11.60 -9.36
C PRO A 133 -5.95 -11.37 -10.22
N THR A 134 -6.55 -12.44 -10.78
CA THR A 134 -7.64 -12.39 -11.79
C THR A 134 -8.75 -11.37 -11.51
N SER A 135 -9.29 -11.34 -10.30
CA SER A 135 -10.45 -10.52 -9.95
C SER A 135 -10.09 -9.24 -9.19
N ARG A 136 -8.84 -8.79 -9.32
CA ARG A 136 -8.31 -7.67 -8.54
C ARG A 136 -7.82 -6.54 -9.44
N TRP A 137 -7.60 -5.39 -8.83
CA TRP A 137 -7.05 -4.20 -9.48
C TRP A 137 -5.80 -3.73 -8.75
N TRP A 138 -4.93 -3.02 -9.46
CA TRP A 138 -3.75 -2.38 -8.85
C TRP A 138 -4.12 -1.32 -7.80
N THR A 139 -5.31 -0.74 -7.94
CA THR A 139 -5.88 0.26 -7.03
C THR A 139 -6.51 -0.34 -5.77
N ASP A 140 -6.59 -1.67 -5.66
CA ASP A 140 -7.04 -2.30 -4.43
C ASP A 140 -5.98 -2.12 -3.35
N ALA A 141 -6.36 -1.61 -2.17
CA ALA A 141 -5.41 -1.21 -1.14
C ALA A 141 -4.47 -2.35 -0.64
N ASP A 142 -4.95 -3.58 -0.59
CA ASP A 142 -4.14 -4.75 -0.24
C ASP A 142 -3.24 -5.20 -1.40
N VAL A 143 -3.68 -5.07 -2.66
CA VAL A 143 -2.84 -5.36 -3.84
C VAL A 143 -1.73 -4.31 -3.95
N ALA A 144 -2.04 -3.04 -3.73
CA ALA A 144 -1.06 -1.97 -3.71
C ALA A 144 0.01 -2.21 -2.64
N ARG A 145 -0.40 -2.57 -1.41
CA ARG A 145 0.54 -2.97 -0.35
C ARG A 145 1.35 -4.20 -0.71
N MET A 146 0.75 -5.22 -1.32
CA MET A 146 1.47 -6.41 -1.80
C MET A 146 2.60 -6.03 -2.76
N VAL A 147 2.33 -5.14 -3.72
CA VAL A 147 3.34 -4.68 -4.67
C VAL A 147 4.45 -3.90 -3.95
N MET A 148 4.12 -3.06 -2.97
CA MET A 148 5.14 -2.37 -2.18
C MET A 148 6.00 -3.34 -1.36
N THR A 149 5.40 -4.36 -0.76
CA THR A 149 6.14 -5.42 -0.05
C THR A 149 7.08 -6.19 -0.98
N MET A 150 6.66 -6.49 -2.21
CA MET A 150 7.54 -7.10 -3.21
C MET A 150 8.71 -6.17 -3.57
N LEU A 151 8.44 -4.87 -3.74
CA LEU A 151 9.47 -3.89 -4.04
C LEU A 151 10.48 -3.78 -2.89
N ASP A 152 10.01 -3.79 -1.63
CA ASP A 152 10.86 -3.80 -0.43
C ASP A 152 11.75 -5.05 -0.41
N GLU A 153 11.17 -6.23 -0.60
CA GLU A 153 11.90 -7.51 -0.64
C GLU A 153 12.99 -7.51 -1.74
N VAL A 154 12.68 -6.98 -2.93
CA VAL A 154 13.67 -6.86 -4.01
C VAL A 154 14.77 -5.86 -3.65
N CYS A 155 14.42 -4.74 -3.02
CA CYS A 155 15.41 -3.75 -2.57
C CYS A 155 16.31 -4.27 -1.44
N GLU A 156 15.84 -5.23 -0.64
CA GLU A 156 16.63 -5.89 0.39
C GLU A 156 17.55 -6.97 -0.17
N LYS A 157 17.05 -7.77 -1.13
CA LYS A 157 17.79 -8.91 -1.69
C LYS A 157 18.78 -8.53 -2.79
N TYR A 158 18.51 -7.45 -3.52
CA TYR A 158 19.28 -7.04 -4.69
C TYR A 158 19.93 -5.67 -4.51
N LYS A 159 21.01 -5.41 -5.26
CA LYS A 159 21.77 -4.14 -5.20
C LYS A 159 21.03 -3.02 -5.93
N VAL A 160 19.91 -2.57 -5.37
CA VAL A 160 19.08 -1.49 -5.91
C VAL A 160 19.55 -0.13 -5.40
N ASP A 161 19.68 0.83 -6.31
CA ASP A 161 19.77 2.25 -5.96
C ASP A 161 18.38 2.78 -5.63
N LYS A 162 18.10 2.93 -4.32
CA LYS A 162 16.77 3.36 -3.82
C LYS A 162 16.38 4.77 -4.26
N LYS A 163 17.34 5.60 -4.73
CA LYS A 163 17.05 6.93 -5.29
C LYS A 163 16.65 6.88 -6.76
N ARG A 164 16.78 5.71 -7.42
CA ARG A 164 16.48 5.50 -8.84
C ARG A 164 15.50 4.35 -9.03
N ILE A 165 14.40 4.41 -8.29
CA ILE A 165 13.24 3.53 -8.47
C ILE A 165 12.22 4.28 -9.33
N TYR A 166 11.80 3.67 -10.43
CA TYR A 166 10.86 4.24 -11.39
C TYR A 166 9.61 3.37 -11.47
N LEU A 167 8.48 3.98 -11.77
CA LEU A 167 7.20 3.29 -11.91
C LEU A 167 6.58 3.55 -13.27
N THR A 168 6.10 2.50 -13.92
CA THR A 168 5.34 2.64 -15.17
C THR A 168 4.34 1.50 -15.32
N GLY A 169 3.37 1.67 -16.20
CA GLY A 169 2.41 0.63 -16.53
C GLY A 169 1.46 1.07 -17.63
N LEU A 170 0.76 0.09 -18.22
CA LEU A 170 -0.16 0.31 -19.35
C LEU A 170 -1.61 -0.02 -18.98
N SER A 171 -2.55 0.79 -19.47
CA SER A 171 -4.00 0.60 -19.26
C SER A 171 -4.34 0.51 -17.77
N MET A 172 -4.84 -0.64 -17.28
CA MET A 172 -4.99 -0.92 -15.85
C MET A 172 -3.72 -0.58 -15.05
N GLY A 173 -2.54 -0.89 -15.59
CA GLY A 173 -1.25 -0.56 -15.01
C GLY A 173 -0.91 0.93 -15.05
N GLY A 174 -1.47 1.70 -15.99
CA GLY A 174 -1.43 3.17 -16.00
C GLY A 174 -2.20 3.75 -14.82
N PHE A 175 -3.44 3.29 -14.60
CA PHE A 175 -4.23 3.65 -13.41
C PHE A 175 -3.49 3.26 -12.12
N GLY A 176 -2.90 2.06 -12.09
CA GLY A 176 -2.06 1.60 -11.00
C GLY A 176 -0.84 2.48 -10.76
N THR A 177 -0.23 3.02 -11.82
CA THR A 177 0.92 3.92 -11.74
C THR A 177 0.55 5.21 -11.02
N TRP A 178 -0.55 5.85 -11.42
CA TRP A 178 -1.08 7.02 -10.71
C TRP A 178 -1.40 6.71 -9.25
N TYR A 179 -2.12 5.62 -9.01
CA TYR A 179 -2.56 5.24 -7.68
C TYR A 179 -1.40 4.99 -6.71
N LEU A 180 -0.38 4.23 -7.13
CA LEU A 180 0.78 3.96 -6.28
C LEU A 180 1.61 5.22 -6.02
N ALA A 181 1.78 6.09 -7.02
CA ALA A 181 2.49 7.35 -6.84
C ALA A 181 1.79 8.25 -5.81
N GLN A 182 0.46 8.33 -5.85
CA GLN A 182 -0.32 9.13 -4.90
C GLN A 182 -0.28 8.57 -3.48
N ASN A 183 -0.39 7.24 -3.33
CA ASN A 183 -0.46 6.59 -2.01
C ASN A 183 0.91 6.31 -1.39
N PHE A 184 1.98 6.32 -2.18
CA PHE A 184 3.35 6.07 -1.75
C PHE A 184 4.33 7.09 -2.37
N PRO A 185 4.16 8.40 -2.12
CA PRO A 185 4.82 9.48 -2.87
C PRO A 185 6.35 9.49 -2.76
N ASN A 186 6.91 8.94 -1.68
CA ASN A 186 8.35 8.92 -1.44
C ASN A 186 9.05 7.68 -2.01
N ARG A 187 8.35 6.87 -2.81
CA ARG A 187 8.88 5.59 -3.30
C ARG A 187 9.51 5.65 -4.69
N PHE A 188 9.17 6.66 -5.49
CA PHE A 188 9.53 6.71 -6.90
C PHE A 188 10.22 8.02 -7.26
N ALA A 189 11.32 7.93 -8.01
CA ALA A 189 12.05 9.07 -8.54
C ALA A 189 11.32 9.71 -9.73
N ALA A 190 10.63 8.89 -10.54
CA ALA A 190 9.72 9.36 -11.58
C ALA A 190 8.69 8.27 -11.93
N ILE A 191 7.60 8.70 -12.56
CA ILE A 191 6.53 7.83 -13.04
C ILE A 191 6.24 8.06 -14.52
N VAL A 192 5.85 7.00 -15.23
CA VAL A 192 5.41 7.05 -16.64
C VAL A 192 4.12 6.23 -16.80
N PRO A 193 2.95 6.80 -16.50
CA PRO A 193 1.67 6.13 -16.73
C PRO A 193 1.34 6.11 -18.22
N VAL A 194 0.92 4.97 -18.75
CA VAL A 194 0.54 4.81 -20.17
C VAL A 194 -0.93 4.44 -20.26
N CYS A 195 -1.73 5.31 -20.90
CA CYS A 195 -3.15 5.11 -21.21
C CYS A 195 -4.02 4.61 -20.03
N GLY A 196 -3.88 5.23 -18.86
CA GLY A 196 -4.70 5.00 -17.68
C GLY A 196 -4.55 6.11 -16.65
#